data_AF-A0A7C3SL96-F1
#
_entry.id   AF-A0A7C3SL96-F1
#
_cell.length_a   1.000
_cell.length_b   1.000
_cell.length_c   1.000
_cell.angle_alpha   90.00
_cell.angle_beta   90.00
_cell.angle_gamma   90.00
#
_symmetry.space_group_name_H-M   'P 1'
#
loop_
_entity.id
_entity.type
_entity.pdbx_description
1 polymer ?
#
loop_
_entity_poly.entity_id
_entity_poly.type
_entity_poly.pdbx_seq_one_letter_code
_entity_poly.pdbx_strand_id
1 'polypeptide(L)'
;MSGWRMLSLTTRWNPGRSTRGKKGVSPVIATVIMTSIMLTIISIAIYYSTSLIDMNRQVMEYEYAKEQLTYAATALEQVAFGTGGARYIRFSLASTRLDLVSSPDELIVYANFVEVFRGNLADLRVCGGPLVTTVPRLLYPEQGDLSEELSRLVVSAGEPIVVVYEEFRGGACAYMQPRVRVFFNTQLNVTEGGARKCYNFFTLHILNLRRGALGGSGTIPLIFRSTHLNIAEYRFPDVPSVAVRVVAGEKESSLTVSGPLLCGSNPVDGSVLIVVRADVEVSTVP
;
A
#
# COMPACT_ATOMS: atom_id res chain seq x y z
N MET A 1 -12.33 14.26 61.98
CA MET A 1 -12.33 15.59 62.64
C MET A 1 -12.77 16.63 61.61
N SER A 2 -13.61 17.58 62.05
CA SER A 2 -14.15 18.76 61.35
C SER A 2 -14.89 18.49 60.03
N GLY A 3 -16.22 18.52 59.93
CA GLY A 3 -17.16 19.41 60.63
C GLY A 3 -17.18 20.77 59.93
N TRP A 4 -17.95 20.90 58.85
CA TRP A 4 -18.18 22.18 58.19
C TRP A 4 -19.57 22.70 58.54
N ARG A 5 -19.52 23.84 59.22
CA ARG A 5 -20.62 24.60 59.79
C ARG A 5 -21.55 25.11 58.70
N MET A 6 -22.82 24.82 58.92
CA MET A 6 -23.96 25.59 58.48
C MET A 6 -23.83 27.03 58.99
N LEU A 7 -23.55 27.97 58.08
CA LEU A 7 -23.68 29.41 58.33
C LEU A 7 -25.04 29.85 57.78
N SER A 8 -25.99 29.97 58.71
CA SER A 8 -27.21 30.72 58.53
C SER A 8 -26.88 32.20 58.37
N LEU A 9 -27.16 32.75 57.19
CA LEU A 9 -27.21 34.19 56.97
C LEU A 9 -28.66 34.58 56.72
N THR A 10 -29.33 34.89 57.83
CA THR A 10 -30.58 35.64 57.89
C THR A 10 -30.33 37.05 57.33
N THR A 11 -30.65 37.26 56.06
CA THR A 11 -30.81 38.62 55.52
C THR A 11 -32.30 38.95 55.42
N ARG A 12 -32.68 39.82 56.35
CA ARG A 12 -33.97 40.45 56.58
C ARG A 12 -34.47 41.11 55.29
N TRP A 13 -35.61 40.63 54.79
CA TRP A 13 -36.30 41.22 53.65
C TRP A 13 -36.89 42.57 54.06
N ASN A 14 -36.48 43.66 53.39
CA ASN A 14 -36.95 45.02 53.62
C ASN A 14 -37.68 45.51 52.36
N PRO A 15 -39.02 45.56 52.32
CA PRO A 15 -39.76 46.04 51.16
C PRO A 15 -39.90 47.55 51.26
N GLY A 16 -39.02 48.30 50.60
CA GLY A 16 -39.17 49.74 50.62
C GLY A 16 -38.01 50.52 50.03
N ARG A 17 -37.86 50.48 48.71
CA ARG A 17 -37.55 51.65 47.87
C ARG A 17 -37.51 51.25 46.40
N SER A 18 -38.64 51.51 45.73
CA SER A 18 -38.70 51.75 44.29
C SER A 18 -37.78 52.91 43.95
N THR A 19 -36.68 52.62 43.25
CA THR A 19 -36.03 53.59 42.36
C THR A 19 -36.25 53.11 40.93
N ARG A 20 -36.94 53.98 40.20
CA ARG A 20 -37.29 53.85 38.78
C ARG A 20 -36.02 53.70 37.95
N GLY A 21 -36.09 52.78 36.99
CA GLY A 21 -35.02 52.50 36.05
C GLY A 21 -35.07 51.12 35.41
N LYS A 22 -36.02 50.24 35.76
CA LYS A 22 -36.23 48.98 35.04
C LYS A 22 -37.01 49.25 33.76
N LYS A 23 -36.32 49.67 32.69
CA LYS A 23 -36.87 49.59 31.33
C LYS A 23 -36.99 48.11 31.00
N GLY A 24 -38.20 47.56 31.04
CA GLY A 24 -38.47 46.24 30.51
C GLY A 24 -38.09 46.23 29.03
N VAL A 25 -37.18 45.33 28.63
CA VAL A 25 -36.94 45.09 27.21
C VAL A 25 -38.27 44.59 26.63
N SER A 26 -38.73 45.23 25.55
CA SER A 26 -39.98 44.83 24.89
C SER A 26 -39.89 43.34 24.54
N PRO A 27 -40.92 42.52 24.85
CA PRO A 27 -40.94 41.10 24.50
C PRO A 27 -40.57 40.84 23.03
N VAL A 28 -40.99 41.74 22.13
CA VAL A 28 -40.67 41.69 20.69
C VAL A 28 -39.16 41.78 20.43
N ILE A 29 -38.46 42.69 21.12
CA ILE A 29 -37.01 42.87 20.98
C ILE A 29 -36.28 41.63 21.52
N ALA A 30 -36.73 41.08 22.64
CA ALA A 30 -36.17 39.86 23.19
C ALA A 30 -36.36 38.67 22.23
N THR A 31 -37.53 38.54 21.61
CA THR A 31 -37.79 37.50 20.60
C THR A 31 -36.86 37.64 19.41
N VAL A 32 -36.68 38.85 18.86
CA VAL A 32 -35.79 39.09 17.71
C VAL A 32 -34.34 38.78 18.04
N ILE A 33 -33.86 39.18 19.22
CA ILE A 33 -32.50 38.85 19.66
C ILE A 33 -32.35 37.33 19.79
N MET A 34 -33.27 36.64 20.44
CA MET A 34 -33.21 35.19 20.61
C MET A 34 -33.28 34.43 19.28
N THR A 35 -34.18 34.82 18.37
CA THR A 35 -34.27 34.18 17.05
C THR A 35 -33.01 34.42 16.22
N SER A 36 -32.40 35.62 16.31
CA SER A 36 -31.14 35.89 15.62
C SER A 36 -29.99 35.02 16.13
N ILE A 37 -29.89 34.84 17.46
CA ILE A 37 -28.87 33.99 18.09
C ILE A 37 -29.13 32.51 17.74
N MET A 38 -30.38 32.06 17.77
CA MET A 38 -30.70 30.68 17.38
C MET A 38 -30.35 30.41 15.93
N LEU A 39 -30.65 31.34 15.01
CA LEU A 39 -30.36 31.18 13.60
C LEU A 39 -28.85 31.13 13.34
N THR A 40 -28.05 31.98 14.00
CA THR A 40 -26.58 31.93 13.86
C THR A 40 -25.99 30.64 14.42
N ILE A 41 -26.47 30.15 15.57
CA ILE A 41 -26.04 28.86 16.12
C ILE A 41 -26.38 27.71 15.17
N ILE A 42 -27.59 27.70 14.60
CA ILE A 42 -28.00 26.67 13.62
C ILE A 42 -27.11 26.71 12.38
N SER A 43 -26.82 27.90 11.84
CA SER A 43 -25.93 28.03 10.67
C SER A 43 -24.52 27.53 10.96
N ILE A 44 -23.95 27.87 12.11
CA ILE A 44 -22.62 27.38 12.53
C ILE A 44 -22.65 25.85 12.71
N ALA A 45 -23.70 25.32 13.34
CA ALA A 45 -23.85 23.89 13.53
C ALA A 45 -23.94 23.13 12.20
N ILE A 46 -24.72 23.62 11.23
CA ILE A 46 -24.83 23.03 9.89
C ILE A 46 -23.45 22.99 9.21
N TYR A 47 -22.71 24.09 9.24
CA TYR A 47 -21.37 24.16 8.64
C TYR A 47 -20.41 23.12 9.23
N TYR A 48 -20.38 22.99 10.56
CA TYR A 48 -19.59 21.95 11.23
C TYR A 48 -20.07 20.54 10.89
N SER A 49 -21.39 20.31 10.84
CA SER A 49 -21.95 19.01 10.47
C SER A 49 -21.56 18.61 9.04
N THR A 50 -21.66 19.53 8.07
CA THR A 50 -21.24 19.26 6.69
C THR A 50 -19.76 18.93 6.61
N SER A 51 -18.91 19.69 7.31
CA SER A 51 -17.46 19.45 7.31
C SER A 51 -17.09 18.08 7.91
N LEU A 52 -17.76 17.67 9.00
CA LEU A 52 -17.56 16.36 9.60
C LEU A 52 -18.05 15.22 8.69
N ILE A 53 -19.17 15.42 8.00
CA ILE A 53 -19.69 14.44 7.02
C ILE A 53 -18.70 14.26 5.88
N ASP A 54 -18.16 15.35 5.33
CA ASP A 54 -17.18 15.29 4.25
C ASP A 54 -15.88 14.62 4.67
N MET A 55 -15.37 14.93 5.87
CA MET A 55 -14.19 14.27 6.42
C MET A 55 -14.42 12.76 6.54
N ASN A 56 -15.52 12.33 7.17
CA ASN A 56 -15.84 10.92 7.32
C ASN A 56 -16.04 10.21 5.97
N ARG A 57 -16.66 10.88 4.99
CA ARG A 57 -16.81 10.35 3.63
C ARG A 57 -15.44 10.08 2.99
N GLN A 58 -14.52 11.04 3.05
CA GLN A 58 -13.18 10.88 2.47
C GLN A 58 -12.38 9.78 3.18
N VAL A 59 -12.48 9.69 4.51
CA VAL A 59 -11.83 8.64 5.30
C VAL A 59 -12.37 7.26 4.91
N MET A 60 -13.69 7.08 4.86
CA MET A 60 -14.29 5.80 4.47
C MET A 60 -13.90 5.39 3.04
N GLU A 61 -13.87 6.34 2.11
CA GLU A 61 -13.46 6.06 0.73
C GLU A 61 -11.99 5.63 0.67
N TYR A 62 -11.11 6.28 1.45
CA TYR A 62 -9.70 5.91 1.54
C TYR A 62 -9.51 4.53 2.18
N GLU A 63 -10.22 4.20 3.27
CA GLU A 63 -10.18 2.85 3.87
C GLU A 63 -10.57 1.78 2.86
N TYR A 64 -11.68 1.98 2.15
CA TYR A 64 -12.11 1.04 1.11
C TYR A 64 -11.06 0.89 -0.01
N ALA A 65 -10.49 2.01 -0.46
CA ALA A 65 -9.52 1.99 -1.56
C ALA A 65 -8.22 1.23 -1.17
N LYS A 66 -7.86 1.21 0.12
CA LYS A 66 -6.71 0.43 0.62
C LYS A 66 -6.97 -1.06 0.62
N GLU A 67 -8.16 -1.47 1.05
CA GLU A 67 -8.57 -2.87 0.94
C GLU A 67 -8.53 -3.32 -0.52
N GLN A 68 -9.05 -2.50 -1.45
CA GLN A 68 -8.95 -2.76 -2.89
C GLN A 68 -7.52 -2.81 -3.40
N LEU A 69 -6.61 -2.01 -2.84
CA LEU A 69 -5.19 -2.06 -3.20
C LEU A 69 -4.51 -3.35 -2.73
N THR A 70 -4.84 -3.84 -1.53
CA THR A 70 -4.38 -5.15 -1.05
C THR A 70 -4.94 -6.29 -1.90
N TYR A 71 -6.22 -6.23 -2.30
CA TYR A 71 -6.78 -7.19 -3.26
C TYR A 71 -6.09 -7.09 -4.62
N ALA A 72 -5.77 -5.88 -5.08
CA ALA A 72 -5.03 -5.65 -6.32
C ALA A 72 -3.64 -6.30 -6.28
N ALA A 73 -2.92 -6.23 -5.16
CA ALA A 73 -1.64 -6.91 -4.98
C ALA A 73 -1.76 -8.42 -5.18
N THR A 74 -2.71 -9.07 -4.51
CA THR A 74 -2.92 -10.53 -4.67
C THR A 74 -3.38 -10.92 -6.08
N ALA A 75 -4.26 -10.13 -6.69
CA ALA A 75 -4.73 -10.35 -8.05
C ALA A 75 -3.60 -10.18 -9.08
N LEU A 76 -2.70 -9.23 -8.85
CA LEU A 76 -1.52 -9.00 -9.67
C LEU A 76 -0.59 -10.22 -9.63
N GLU A 77 -0.34 -10.82 -8.46
CA GLU A 77 0.48 -12.03 -8.37
C GLU A 77 -0.09 -13.19 -9.18
N GLN A 78 -1.42 -13.36 -9.15
CA GLN A 78 -2.11 -14.40 -9.93
C GLN A 78 -2.04 -14.16 -11.44
N VAL A 79 -2.10 -12.90 -11.87
CA VAL A 79 -2.06 -12.54 -13.30
C VAL A 79 -0.65 -12.57 -13.86
N ALA A 80 0.34 -12.10 -13.11
CA ALA A 80 1.69 -11.89 -13.60
C ALA A 80 2.31 -13.19 -14.15
N PHE A 81 2.14 -14.30 -13.43
CA PHE A 81 2.72 -15.60 -13.81
C PHE A 81 1.71 -16.51 -14.54
N GLY A 82 0.48 -16.04 -14.77
CA GLY A 82 -0.53 -16.74 -15.55
C GLY A 82 -0.40 -16.42 -17.05
N THR A 83 -0.63 -17.42 -17.91
CA THR A 83 -0.62 -17.23 -19.37
C THR A 83 -1.86 -16.47 -19.83
N GLY A 84 -1.69 -15.24 -20.36
CA GLY A 84 -2.77 -14.45 -20.98
C GLY A 84 -3.88 -14.04 -20.00
N GLY A 85 -3.61 -14.04 -18.70
CA GLY A 85 -4.58 -13.69 -17.67
C GLY A 85 -4.86 -12.19 -17.62
N ALA A 86 -6.10 -11.85 -17.26
CA ALA A 86 -6.47 -10.51 -16.86
C ALA A 86 -7.32 -10.53 -15.60
N ARG A 87 -7.12 -9.56 -14.70
CA ARG A 87 -7.98 -9.34 -13.53
C ARG A 87 -8.33 -7.87 -13.47
N TYR A 88 -9.55 -7.59 -13.03
CA TYR A 88 -9.98 -6.23 -12.79
C TYR A 88 -10.40 -6.06 -11.33
N ILE A 89 -10.12 -4.89 -10.77
CA ILE A 89 -10.46 -4.46 -9.43
C ILE A 89 -11.17 -3.12 -9.57
N ARG A 90 -12.28 -2.91 -8.89
CA ARG A 90 -13.02 -1.64 -9.01
C ARG A 90 -12.63 -0.70 -7.87
N PHE A 91 -12.13 0.47 -8.23
CA PHE A 91 -11.88 1.56 -7.30
C PHE A 91 -13.02 2.56 -7.37
N SER A 92 -13.47 3.05 -6.21
CA SER A 92 -14.41 4.17 -6.13
C SER A 92 -13.63 5.43 -5.81
N LEU A 93 -13.38 6.24 -6.82
CA LEU A 93 -12.55 7.45 -6.79
C LEU A 93 -13.44 8.70 -6.96
N ALA A 94 -14.04 9.15 -5.86
CA ALA A 94 -14.77 10.42 -5.77
C ALA A 94 -13.95 11.51 -5.08
N SER A 95 -13.21 11.14 -4.03
CA SER A 95 -12.26 12.00 -3.31
C SER A 95 -10.84 11.42 -3.26
N THR A 96 -10.70 10.14 -3.58
CA THR A 96 -9.41 9.45 -3.69
C THR A 96 -8.87 9.54 -5.13
N ARG A 97 -7.56 9.42 -5.28
CA ARG A 97 -6.87 9.46 -6.58
C ARG A 97 -6.00 8.22 -6.75
N LEU A 98 -6.19 7.51 -7.86
CA LEU A 98 -5.33 6.42 -8.31
C LEU A 98 -4.28 6.96 -9.29
N ASP A 99 -3.03 6.55 -9.13
CA ASP A 99 -1.94 6.94 -10.00
C ASP A 99 -0.94 5.79 -10.13
N LEU A 100 -0.29 5.70 -11.29
CA LEU A 100 0.83 4.79 -11.50
C LEU A 100 2.09 5.65 -11.56
N VAL A 101 2.91 5.53 -10.52
CA VAL A 101 4.11 6.34 -10.31
C VAL A 101 5.30 5.51 -10.75
N SER A 102 6.01 5.94 -11.79
CA SER A 102 7.28 5.31 -12.13
C SER A 102 8.33 5.67 -11.08
N SER A 103 9.06 4.66 -10.60
CA SER A 103 10.26 4.89 -9.81
C SER A 103 11.26 5.69 -10.65
N PRO A 104 11.84 6.78 -10.12
CA PRO A 104 12.92 7.50 -10.80
C PRO A 104 14.19 6.65 -10.86
N ASP A 105 14.34 5.72 -9.91
CA ASP A 105 15.49 4.85 -9.80
C ASP A 105 15.30 3.59 -10.65
N GLU A 106 16.35 3.23 -11.40
CA GLU A 106 16.41 2.01 -12.18
C GLU A 106 16.65 0.81 -11.25
N LEU A 107 15.85 -0.26 -11.43
CA LEU A 107 16.04 -1.53 -10.76
C LEU A 107 17.03 -2.38 -11.55
N ILE A 108 18.14 -2.75 -10.91
CA ILE A 108 19.13 -3.65 -11.49
C ILE A 108 19.19 -4.92 -10.64
N VAL A 109 19.03 -6.07 -11.30
CA VAL A 109 19.04 -7.39 -10.65
C VAL A 109 20.26 -8.17 -11.13
N TYR A 110 21.04 -8.62 -10.17
CA TYR A 110 22.20 -9.48 -10.37
C TYR A 110 21.93 -10.88 -9.81
N ALA A 111 22.37 -11.91 -10.52
CA ALA A 111 22.44 -13.27 -10.02
C ALA A 111 23.88 -13.77 -10.16
N ASN A 112 24.52 -14.13 -9.05
CA ASN A 112 25.93 -14.55 -9.01
C ASN A 112 26.85 -13.61 -9.82
N PHE A 113 26.70 -12.29 -9.62
CA PHE A 113 27.43 -11.22 -10.30
C PHE A 113 27.10 -10.99 -11.79
N VAL A 114 26.19 -11.76 -12.37
CA VAL A 114 25.68 -11.55 -13.74
C VAL A 114 24.42 -10.67 -13.69
N GLU A 115 24.38 -9.62 -14.49
CA GLU A 115 23.17 -8.80 -14.63
C GLU A 115 22.09 -9.59 -15.40
N VAL A 116 20.94 -9.83 -14.76
CA VAL A 116 19.83 -10.59 -15.35
C VAL A 116 18.66 -9.71 -15.76
N PHE A 117 18.53 -8.53 -15.17
CA PHE A 117 17.48 -7.57 -15.49
C PHE A 117 17.90 -6.15 -15.15
N ARG A 118 17.43 -5.23 -15.98
CA ARG A 118 17.55 -3.79 -15.79
C ARG A 118 16.27 -3.11 -16.30
N GLY A 119 15.70 -2.22 -15.49
CA GLY A 119 14.59 -1.37 -15.92
C GLY A 119 13.90 -0.63 -14.78
N ASN A 120 12.95 0.24 -15.12
CA ASN A 120 12.22 1.04 -14.14
C ASN A 120 10.95 0.31 -13.71
N LEU A 121 10.81 0.07 -12.41
CA LEU A 121 9.56 -0.41 -11.84
C LEU A 121 8.57 0.75 -11.70
N ALA A 122 7.29 0.45 -11.86
CA ALA A 122 6.22 1.36 -11.54
C ALA A 122 5.50 0.87 -10.29
N ASP A 123 5.12 1.81 -9.44
CA ASP A 123 4.34 1.58 -8.23
C ASP A 123 2.92 2.08 -8.47
N LEU A 124 1.95 1.34 -7.95
CA LEU A 124 0.57 1.79 -7.96
C LEU A 124 0.28 2.52 -6.65
N ARG A 125 -0.25 3.73 -6.75
CA ARG A 125 -0.53 4.60 -5.61
C ARG A 125 -1.99 5.00 -5.57
N VAL A 126 -2.57 4.96 -4.38
CA VAL A 126 -3.89 5.49 -4.06
C VAL A 126 -3.76 6.56 -2.99
N CYS A 127 -4.16 7.79 -3.25
CA CYS A 127 -4.16 8.87 -2.27
C CYS A 127 -5.57 9.24 -1.83
N GLY A 128 -5.76 9.50 -0.54
CA GLY A 128 -6.97 10.06 0.04
C GLY A 128 -7.21 11.51 -0.34
N GLY A 129 -8.41 12.00 -0.01
CA GLY A 129 -8.75 13.41 -0.14
C GLY A 129 -7.98 14.30 0.84
N PRO A 130 -8.09 15.64 0.72
CA PRO A 130 -7.31 16.60 1.51
C PRO A 130 -7.61 16.57 3.01
N LEU A 131 -8.74 15.99 3.43
CA LEU A 131 -9.12 15.88 4.84
C LEU A 131 -8.66 14.56 5.47
N VAL A 132 -7.98 13.69 4.72
CA VAL A 132 -7.53 12.38 5.18
C VAL A 132 -6.07 12.45 5.61
N THR A 133 -5.81 11.97 6.82
CA THR A 133 -4.46 11.80 7.36
C THR A 133 -4.20 10.33 7.64
N THR A 134 -2.93 9.91 7.59
CA THR A 134 -2.55 8.56 8.00
C THR A 134 -1.20 8.55 8.70
N VAL A 135 -0.90 7.45 9.36
CA VAL A 135 0.42 7.12 9.88
C VAL A 135 1.06 6.05 9.00
N PRO A 136 2.38 6.07 8.81
CA PRO A 136 3.05 5.01 8.04
C PRO A 136 2.76 3.65 8.65
N ARG A 137 2.21 2.74 7.85
CA ARG A 137 1.93 1.35 8.27
C ARG A 137 2.03 0.39 7.09
N LEU A 138 2.42 -0.84 7.40
CA LEU A 138 2.35 -1.95 6.44
C LEU A 138 0.91 -2.45 6.35
N LEU A 139 0.40 -2.63 5.13
CA LEU A 139 -0.93 -3.19 4.87
C LEU A 139 -0.85 -4.63 4.35
N TYR A 140 0.18 -4.95 3.56
CA TYR A 140 0.42 -6.28 3.01
C TYR A 140 1.93 -6.50 2.82
N PRO A 141 2.51 -7.59 3.32
CA PRO A 141 1.91 -8.62 4.17
C PRO A 141 1.38 -8.06 5.51
N GLU A 142 0.39 -8.72 6.12
CA GLU A 142 -0.25 -8.25 7.38
C GLU A 142 0.69 -8.29 8.60
N GLN A 143 1.82 -8.98 8.48
CA GLN A 143 2.82 -9.14 9.52
C GLN A 143 4.16 -8.59 9.04
N GLY A 144 4.88 -7.92 9.94
CA GLY A 144 6.20 -7.37 9.66
C GLY A 144 6.33 -5.92 10.13
N ASP A 145 7.56 -5.44 10.20
CA ASP A 145 7.83 -4.02 10.36
C ASP A 145 7.92 -3.34 8.99
N LEU A 146 7.35 -2.14 8.90
CA LEU A 146 7.33 -1.38 7.65
C LEU A 146 8.74 -1.06 7.16
N SER A 147 9.64 -0.65 8.06
CA SER A 147 10.98 -0.22 7.68
C SER A 147 11.81 -1.37 7.12
N GLU A 148 11.66 -2.54 7.74
CA GLU A 148 12.31 -3.78 7.31
C GLU A 148 11.77 -4.25 5.96
N GLU A 149 10.45 -4.34 5.81
CA GLU A 149 9.82 -4.82 4.56
C GLU A 149 10.11 -3.91 3.37
N LEU A 150 10.21 -2.59 3.57
CA LEU A 150 10.57 -1.62 2.54
C LEU A 150 12.05 -1.64 2.13
N SER A 151 12.92 -2.23 2.96
CA SER A 151 14.34 -2.43 2.65
C SER A 151 14.58 -3.73 1.88
N ARG A 152 13.66 -4.70 1.99
CA ARG A 152 13.71 -6.00 1.30
C ARG A 152 13.18 -5.88 -0.11
N LEU A 153 14.09 -5.74 -1.08
CA LEU A 153 13.75 -5.77 -2.51
C LEU A 153 13.69 -7.21 -3.06
N VAL A 154 14.32 -8.16 -2.37
CA VAL A 154 14.34 -9.58 -2.73
C VAL A 154 13.70 -10.41 -1.64
N VAL A 155 12.82 -11.33 -2.04
CA VAL A 155 12.03 -12.18 -1.13
C VAL A 155 12.10 -13.66 -1.50
N SER A 156 11.77 -14.52 -0.53
CA SER A 156 11.75 -15.99 -0.70
C SER A 156 10.41 -16.54 -1.21
N ALA A 157 10.30 -17.85 -1.45
CA ALA A 157 9.09 -18.52 -1.98
C ALA A 157 7.79 -18.25 -1.18
N GLY A 158 7.91 -18.14 0.15
CA GLY A 158 6.79 -18.00 1.07
C GLY A 158 6.34 -16.55 1.33
N GLU A 159 7.00 -15.58 0.71
CA GLU A 159 6.75 -14.17 0.91
C GLU A 159 6.08 -13.56 -0.34
N PRO A 160 5.20 -12.56 -0.18
CA PRO A 160 4.52 -11.95 -1.31
C PRO A 160 5.49 -11.14 -2.18
N ILE A 161 5.32 -11.21 -3.49
CA ILE A 161 6.14 -10.46 -4.45
C ILE A 161 5.74 -8.98 -4.48
N VAL A 162 4.62 -8.61 -3.87
CA VAL A 162 4.16 -7.22 -3.77
C VAL A 162 4.04 -6.82 -2.31
N VAL A 163 4.50 -5.62 -1.98
CA VAL A 163 4.28 -5.00 -0.66
C VAL A 163 3.28 -3.86 -0.81
N VAL A 164 2.34 -3.75 0.12
CA VAL A 164 1.40 -2.63 0.20
C VAL A 164 1.61 -1.93 1.53
N TYR A 165 1.80 -0.62 1.48
CA TYR A 165 2.04 0.19 2.67
C TYR A 165 1.41 1.57 2.54
N GLU A 166 1.25 2.25 3.65
CA GLU A 166 0.82 3.64 3.71
C GLU A 166 1.96 4.56 4.09
N GLU A 167 1.88 5.79 3.60
CA GLU A 167 2.76 6.88 3.97
C GLU A 167 2.01 8.21 3.87
N PHE A 168 2.44 9.19 4.67
CA PHE A 168 1.94 10.56 4.58
C PHE A 168 2.99 11.47 3.93
N ARG A 169 2.76 11.85 2.67
CA ARG A 169 3.62 12.79 1.91
C ARG A 169 2.78 13.85 1.22
N GLY A 170 2.44 14.92 1.96
CA GLY A 170 1.51 15.95 1.48
C GLY A 170 0.05 15.49 1.37
N GLY A 171 -0.23 14.26 1.79
CA GLY A 171 -1.54 13.60 1.80
C GLY A 171 -1.38 12.14 2.25
N ALA A 172 -2.47 11.53 2.71
CA ALA A 172 -2.48 10.11 3.04
C ALA A 172 -2.49 9.28 1.76
N CYS A 173 -1.43 8.50 1.50
CA CYS A 173 -1.35 7.65 0.33
C CYS A 173 -0.95 6.22 0.70
N ALA A 174 -1.55 5.26 0.01
CA ALA A 174 -1.15 3.86 0.02
C ALA A 174 -0.43 3.54 -1.29
N TYR A 175 0.63 2.74 -1.19
CA TYR A 175 1.52 2.35 -2.27
C TYR A 175 1.55 0.84 -2.38
N MET A 176 1.55 0.34 -3.60
CA MET A 176 1.72 -1.07 -3.94
C MET A 176 3.00 -1.17 -4.78
N GLN A 177 4.05 -1.71 -4.19
CA GLN A 177 5.39 -1.78 -4.75
C GLN A 177 5.76 -3.24 -5.06
N PRO A 178 6.13 -3.58 -6.31
CA PRO A 178 6.61 -4.91 -6.65
C PRO A 178 8.04 -5.14 -6.17
N ARG A 179 8.34 -6.40 -5.85
CA ARG A 179 9.63 -6.92 -5.40
C ARG A 179 10.07 -8.04 -6.33
N VAL A 180 11.27 -8.55 -6.10
CA VAL A 180 11.82 -9.70 -6.83
C VAL A 180 11.74 -10.92 -5.93
N ARG A 181 11.22 -12.04 -6.44
CA ARG A 181 11.12 -13.28 -5.65
C ARG A 181 12.05 -14.34 -6.21
N VAL A 182 12.87 -14.94 -5.37
CA VAL A 182 13.76 -16.05 -5.73
C VAL A 182 13.49 -17.27 -4.86
N PHE A 183 13.49 -18.44 -5.46
CA PHE A 183 13.35 -19.68 -4.71
C PHE A 183 13.97 -20.87 -5.44
N PHE A 184 14.29 -21.88 -4.63
CA PHE A 184 14.71 -23.19 -5.11
C PHE A 184 13.47 -24.01 -5.50
N ASN A 185 13.49 -24.60 -6.69
CA ASN A 185 12.41 -25.45 -7.18
C ASN A 185 12.68 -26.91 -6.85
N THR A 186 13.75 -27.44 -7.44
CA THR A 186 14.04 -28.88 -7.45
C THR A 186 15.46 -29.15 -7.94
N GLN A 187 15.89 -30.40 -7.87
CA GLN A 187 17.11 -30.89 -8.50
C GLN A 187 16.74 -31.77 -9.68
N LEU A 188 17.41 -31.61 -10.81
CA LEU A 188 17.21 -32.47 -11.98
C LEU A 188 18.54 -33.06 -12.44
N ASN A 189 18.48 -34.35 -12.79
CA ASN A 189 19.56 -35.04 -13.49
C ASN A 189 19.41 -34.80 -15.00
N VAL A 190 20.40 -34.13 -15.58
CA VAL A 190 20.48 -33.85 -17.02
C VAL A 190 21.61 -34.68 -17.60
N THR A 191 21.37 -35.30 -18.75
CA THR A 191 22.43 -36.05 -19.45
C THR A 191 23.15 -35.09 -20.40
N GLU A 192 24.40 -34.76 -20.09
CA GLU A 192 25.23 -33.87 -20.89
C GLU A 192 26.49 -34.62 -21.34
N GLY A 193 26.71 -34.73 -22.65
CA GLY A 193 27.87 -35.45 -23.19
C GLY A 193 27.92 -36.94 -22.83
N GLY A 194 26.78 -37.55 -22.52
CA GLY A 194 26.69 -38.97 -22.11
C GLY A 194 26.89 -39.21 -20.61
N ALA A 195 27.28 -38.20 -19.82
CA ALA A 195 27.35 -38.27 -18.37
C ALA A 195 26.07 -37.69 -17.74
N ARG A 196 25.57 -38.32 -16.67
CA ARG A 196 24.48 -37.75 -15.86
C ARG A 196 25.07 -36.72 -14.91
N LYS A 197 24.72 -35.46 -15.10
CA LYS A 197 25.03 -34.36 -14.20
C LYS A 197 23.78 -33.94 -13.45
N CYS A 198 23.93 -33.51 -12.20
CA CYS A 198 22.83 -33.01 -11.40
C CYS A 198 22.93 -31.50 -11.18
N TYR A 199 21.84 -30.80 -11.46
CA TYR A 199 21.76 -29.35 -11.30
C TYR A 199 20.64 -28.96 -10.34
N ASN A 200 20.92 -27.94 -9.52
CA ASN A 200 19.91 -27.27 -8.70
C ASN A 200 19.17 -26.23 -9.56
N PHE A 201 17.84 -26.35 -9.65
CA PHE A 201 17.00 -25.42 -10.38
C PHE A 201 16.42 -24.37 -9.44
N PHE A 202 16.65 -23.12 -9.78
CA PHE A 202 16.11 -21.94 -9.10
C PHE A 202 15.24 -21.16 -10.06
N THR A 203 14.24 -20.47 -9.52
CA THR A 203 13.43 -19.53 -10.29
C THR A 203 13.48 -18.15 -9.67
N LEU A 204 13.71 -17.16 -10.52
CA LEU A 204 13.66 -15.74 -10.21
C LEU A 204 12.45 -15.12 -10.91
N HIS A 205 11.52 -14.61 -10.12
CA HIS A 205 10.33 -13.92 -10.58
C HIS A 205 10.54 -12.42 -10.51
N ILE A 206 10.41 -11.75 -11.66
CA ILE A 206 10.51 -10.30 -11.78
C ILE A 206 9.19 -9.79 -12.36
N LEU A 207 8.55 -8.88 -11.64
CA LEU A 207 7.29 -8.27 -12.06
C LEU A 207 7.55 -6.85 -12.52
N ASN A 208 7.21 -6.56 -13.77
CA ASN A 208 7.37 -5.24 -14.37
C ASN A 208 6.01 -4.63 -14.71
N LEU A 209 5.61 -3.61 -13.95
CA LEU A 209 4.36 -2.88 -14.17
C LEU A 209 4.54 -1.82 -15.25
N ARG A 210 3.70 -1.84 -16.27
CA ARG A 210 3.68 -0.85 -17.35
C ARG A 210 2.40 -0.04 -17.33
N ARG A 211 2.54 1.26 -17.61
CA ARG A 211 1.41 2.18 -17.71
C ARG A 211 0.63 1.90 -19.00
N GLY A 212 -0.62 1.49 -18.87
CA GLY A 212 -1.60 1.48 -19.96
C GLY A 212 -2.41 2.78 -19.99
N ALA A 213 -3.61 2.72 -20.58
CA ALA A 213 -4.54 3.84 -20.60
C ALA A 213 -5.15 4.09 -19.20
N LEU A 214 -4.68 5.12 -18.51
CA LEU A 214 -5.19 5.57 -17.21
C LEU A 214 -6.08 6.81 -17.38
N GLY A 215 -7.31 6.78 -16.88
CA GLY A 215 -8.29 7.85 -16.95
C GLY A 215 -9.65 7.50 -16.34
N GLY A 216 -10.51 8.50 -16.21
CA GLY A 216 -11.86 8.37 -15.64
C GLY A 216 -12.01 8.98 -14.26
N SER A 217 -13.25 8.95 -13.74
CA SER A 217 -13.63 9.44 -12.41
C SER A 217 -14.83 8.63 -11.89
N GLY A 218 -15.03 8.59 -10.57
CA GLY A 218 -16.08 7.79 -9.96
C GLY A 218 -15.65 6.34 -9.83
N THR A 219 -16.47 5.38 -10.27
CA THR A 219 -16.10 3.97 -10.19
C THR A 219 -15.28 3.54 -11.40
N ILE A 220 -13.97 3.38 -11.21
CA ILE A 220 -13.03 3.03 -12.28
C ILE A 220 -12.55 1.59 -12.11
N PRO A 221 -12.62 0.74 -13.14
CA PRO A 221 -12.00 -0.58 -13.10
C PRO A 221 -10.49 -0.44 -13.34
N LEU A 222 -9.67 -0.86 -12.40
CA LEU A 222 -8.24 -1.09 -12.62
C LEU A 222 -8.05 -2.50 -13.17
N ILE A 223 -7.47 -2.64 -14.35
CA ILE A 223 -7.28 -3.88 -15.07
C ILE A 223 -5.79 -4.18 -15.15
N PHE A 224 -5.40 -5.34 -14.62
CA PHE A 224 -4.09 -5.94 -14.83
C PHE A 224 -4.16 -6.92 -15.98
N ARG A 225 -3.28 -6.77 -16.97
CA ARG A 225 -3.16 -7.67 -18.12
C ARG A 225 -1.73 -8.15 -18.25
N SER A 226 -1.54 -9.47 -18.22
CA SER A 226 -0.24 -10.04 -18.58
C SER A 226 -0.04 -9.89 -20.09
N THR A 227 0.90 -9.04 -20.50
CA THR A 227 1.13 -8.71 -21.92
C THR A 227 2.25 -9.55 -22.51
N HIS A 228 3.28 -9.82 -21.72
CA HIS A 228 4.44 -10.56 -22.15
C HIS A 228 5.09 -11.29 -20.98
N LEU A 229 5.50 -12.54 -21.21
CA LEU A 229 6.25 -13.35 -20.27
C LEU A 229 7.56 -13.75 -20.95
N ASN A 230 8.68 -13.25 -20.44
CA ASN A 230 10.01 -13.55 -20.94
C ASN A 230 10.70 -14.52 -19.97
N ILE A 231 11.25 -15.61 -20.52
CA ILE A 231 11.95 -16.65 -19.76
C ILE A 231 13.38 -16.71 -20.28
N ALA A 232 14.34 -16.46 -19.39
CA ALA A 232 15.76 -16.59 -19.68
C ALA A 232 16.41 -17.60 -18.73
N GLU A 233 17.34 -18.39 -19.25
CA GLU A 233 18.08 -19.39 -18.48
C GLU A 233 19.53 -18.93 -18.28
N TYR A 234 20.01 -19.00 -17.04
CA TYR A 234 21.40 -18.73 -16.67
C TYR A 234 21.98 -19.96 -15.97
N ARG A 235 23.15 -20.41 -16.39
CA ARG A 235 23.83 -21.57 -15.83
C ARG A 235 25.06 -21.14 -15.05
N PHE A 236 25.19 -21.65 -13.84
CA PHE A 236 26.34 -21.42 -12.95
C PHE A 236 26.99 -22.77 -12.63
N PRO A 237 28.00 -23.21 -13.41
CA PRO A 237 28.71 -24.45 -13.15
C PRO A 237 29.43 -24.39 -11.81
N ASP A 238 29.51 -25.52 -11.12
CA ASP A 238 30.22 -25.70 -9.84
C ASP A 238 29.69 -24.86 -8.67
N VAL A 239 28.55 -24.17 -8.83
CA VAL A 239 27.92 -23.37 -7.77
C VAL A 239 26.57 -23.98 -7.38
N PRO A 240 26.38 -24.51 -6.16
CA PRO A 240 25.13 -25.15 -5.73
C PRO A 240 24.06 -24.16 -5.26
N SER A 241 24.38 -22.88 -5.16
CA SER A 241 23.51 -21.81 -4.68
C SER A 241 23.44 -20.62 -5.64
N VAL A 242 22.40 -19.81 -5.51
CA VAL A 242 22.23 -18.58 -6.26
C VAL A 242 22.12 -17.41 -5.29
N ALA A 243 23.06 -16.47 -5.40
CA ALA A 243 23.02 -15.18 -4.71
C ALA A 243 22.37 -14.15 -5.64
N VAL A 244 21.20 -13.66 -5.24
CA VAL A 244 20.47 -12.59 -5.94
C VAL A 244 20.73 -11.28 -5.22
N ARG A 245 21.08 -10.25 -5.97
CA ARG A 245 21.34 -8.91 -5.46
C ARG A 245 20.56 -7.90 -6.29
N VAL A 246 19.75 -7.08 -5.64
CA VAL A 246 18.90 -6.08 -6.28
C VAL A 246 19.28 -4.70 -5.78
N VAL A 247 19.48 -3.79 -6.72
CA VAL A 247 19.83 -2.40 -6.48
C VAL A 247 18.72 -1.53 -7.07
N ALA A 248 18.18 -0.61 -6.29
CA ALA A 248 17.22 0.41 -6.71
C ALA A 248 17.60 1.75 -6.05
N GLY A 249 18.29 2.61 -6.80
CA GLY A 249 18.79 3.88 -6.28
C GLY A 249 19.79 3.66 -5.14
N GLU A 250 19.50 4.19 -3.96
CA GLU A 250 20.31 4.01 -2.74
C GLU A 250 20.00 2.71 -1.97
N LYS A 251 18.96 1.98 -2.37
CA LYS A 251 18.57 0.73 -1.71
C LYS A 251 19.26 -0.46 -2.36
N GLU A 252 19.85 -1.32 -1.53
CA GLU A 252 20.41 -2.59 -1.95
C GLU A 252 19.88 -3.71 -1.05
N SER A 253 19.52 -4.83 -1.66
CA SER A 253 19.05 -6.02 -0.96
C SER A 253 19.63 -7.26 -1.62
N SER A 254 20.13 -8.19 -0.82
CA SER A 254 20.71 -9.44 -1.31
C SER A 254 20.14 -10.64 -0.57
N LEU A 255 19.84 -11.70 -1.30
CA LEU A 255 19.37 -12.96 -0.77
C LEU A 255 20.08 -14.12 -1.46
N THR A 256 20.67 -15.02 -0.66
CA THR A 256 21.28 -16.25 -1.16
C THR A 256 20.36 -17.42 -0.90
N VAL A 257 19.96 -18.11 -1.97
CA VAL A 257 19.16 -19.33 -1.88
C VAL A 257 20.05 -20.52 -2.19
N SER A 258 20.12 -21.46 -1.26
CA SER A 258 20.92 -22.68 -1.38
C SER A 258 20.01 -23.87 -1.69
N GLY A 259 20.42 -24.69 -2.66
CA GLY A 259 19.83 -26.01 -2.88
C GLY A 259 20.58 -27.08 -2.08
N PRO A 260 20.10 -28.34 -2.09
CA PRO A 260 20.84 -29.45 -1.51
C PRO A 260 22.20 -29.64 -2.21
N LEU A 261 23.19 -30.13 -1.47
CA LEU A 261 24.57 -30.33 -1.97
C LEU A 261 24.76 -31.66 -2.69
N LEU A 262 23.85 -32.60 -2.47
CA LEU A 262 23.89 -33.95 -3.02
C LEU A 262 22.61 -34.23 -3.80
N CYS A 263 22.75 -35.03 -4.84
CA CYS A 263 21.69 -35.51 -5.70
C CYS A 263 21.71 -37.04 -5.67
N GLY A 264 21.06 -37.60 -4.65
CA GLY A 264 21.27 -38.99 -4.25
C GLY A 264 22.69 -39.17 -3.69
N SER A 265 23.53 -39.95 -4.38
CA SER A 265 24.91 -40.22 -3.98
C SER A 265 25.95 -39.30 -4.62
N ASN A 266 25.56 -38.48 -5.60
CA ASN A 266 26.50 -37.66 -6.38
C ASN A 266 26.48 -36.20 -5.90
N PRO A 267 27.62 -35.49 -5.92
CA PRO A 267 27.64 -34.05 -5.70
C PRO A 267 26.86 -33.32 -6.82
N VAL A 268 26.30 -32.17 -6.48
CA VAL A 268 25.65 -31.29 -7.48
C VAL A 268 26.73 -30.60 -8.33
N ASP A 269 26.58 -30.68 -9.65
CA ASP A 269 27.50 -30.12 -10.64
C ASP A 269 27.32 -28.62 -10.88
N GLY A 270 26.25 -28.02 -10.37
CA GLY A 270 26.02 -26.58 -10.41
C GLY A 270 24.56 -26.18 -10.23
N SER A 271 24.25 -24.95 -10.63
CA SER A 271 22.90 -24.39 -10.56
C SER A 271 22.45 -23.82 -11.89
N VAL A 272 21.13 -23.90 -12.11
CA VAL A 272 20.44 -23.31 -13.24
C VAL A 272 19.40 -22.35 -12.68
N LEU A 273 19.49 -21.08 -13.06
CA LEU A 273 18.53 -20.04 -12.71
C LEU A 273 17.63 -19.75 -13.90
N ILE A 274 16.33 -19.95 -13.71
CA ILE A 274 15.29 -19.57 -14.66
C ILE A 274 14.74 -18.20 -14.23
N VAL A 275 15.01 -17.18 -15.02
CA VAL A 275 14.50 -15.83 -14.80
C VAL A 275 13.21 -15.67 -15.58
N VAL A 276 12.09 -15.55 -14.86
CA VAL A 276 10.75 -15.30 -15.40
C VAL A 276 10.40 -13.84 -15.16
N ARG A 277 10.41 -13.06 -16.24
CA ARG A 277 9.97 -11.66 -16.25
C ARG A 277 8.53 -11.60 -16.76
N ALA A 278 7.63 -11.08 -15.93
CA ALA A 278 6.26 -10.79 -16.30
C ALA A 278 6.08 -9.28 -16.54
N ASP A 279 5.73 -8.89 -17.77
CA ASP A 279 5.31 -7.53 -18.09
C ASP A 279 3.78 -7.43 -17.97
N VAL A 280 3.32 -6.71 -16.95
CA VAL A 280 1.89 -6.52 -16.67
C VAL A 280 1.50 -5.08 -16.99
N GLU A 281 0.54 -4.91 -17.89
CA GLU A 281 -0.06 -3.62 -18.18
C GLU A 281 -1.14 -3.29 -17.14
N VAL A 282 -1.09 -2.06 -16.63
CA VAL A 282 -2.07 -1.49 -15.71
C VAL A 282 -2.90 -0.45 -16.46
N SER A 283 -4.18 -0.71 -16.64
CA SER A 283 -5.09 0.16 -17.40
C SER A 283 -6.40 0.39 -16.63
N THR A 284 -7.09 1.47 -16.97
CA THR A 284 -8.44 1.78 -16.45
C THR A 284 -9.53 1.66 -17.51
N VAL A 285 -9.11 1.48 -18.76
CA VAL A 285 -9.96 1.34 -19.92
C VAL A 285 -9.83 -0.12 -20.39
N PRO A 286 -10.96 -0.81 -20.62
CA PRO A 286 -10.93 -2.15 -21.20
C PRO A 286 -10.30 -2.16 -22.60
#